data_AF-A0A1F8LZG0-F1
#
_entry.id   AF-A0A1F8LZG0-F1
#
_cell.length_a   1.000
_cell.length_b   1.000
_cell.length_c   1.000
_cell.angle_alpha   90.00
_cell.angle_beta   90.00
_cell.angle_gamma   90.00
#
_symmetry.space_group_name_H-M   'P 1'
#
loop_
_entity.id
_entity.type
_entity.pdbx_description
1 polymer ?
#
loop_
_entity_poly.entity_id
_entity_poly.type
_entity_poly.pdbx_seq_one_letter_code
_entity_poly.pdbx_strand_id
1 'polypeptide(L)'
;MRQPGYPGYPGQQGYPGQPVKQHKPTSGWAIFGGMLFAIGVLCIVAGPVWIMTRPEAEQSTSLLIKVIAAGGVGLIIGLPLMFKR
;
A
#
# COMPACT_ATOMS: atom_id res chain seq x y z
N MET A 1 3.57 -2.32 54.97
CA MET A 1 4.70 -1.53 54.46
C MET A 1 4.63 -1.57 52.94
N ARG A 2 4.28 -0.46 52.30
CA ARG A 2 4.03 -0.39 50.84
C ARG A 2 5.37 -0.02 50.18
N GLN A 3 5.98 -0.93 49.44
CA GLN A 3 7.21 -0.62 48.69
C GLN A 3 6.88 0.39 47.57
N PRO A 4 7.70 1.44 47.37
CA PRO A 4 7.53 2.35 46.25
C PRO A 4 7.98 1.65 44.96
N GLY A 5 7.04 1.39 44.06
CA GLY A 5 7.33 0.79 42.76
C GLY A 5 8.14 1.75 41.89
N TYR A 6 9.30 1.29 41.42
CA TYR A 6 10.10 1.97 40.42
C TYR A 6 9.34 2.03 39.08
N PRO A 7 9.39 3.13 38.31
CA PRO A 7 8.92 3.13 36.94
C PRO A 7 9.86 2.23 36.12
N GLY A 8 9.33 1.11 35.62
CA GLY A 8 10.04 0.19 34.73
C GLY A 8 10.48 0.85 33.41
N TYR A 9 11.31 0.13 32.67
CA TYR A 9 11.79 0.57 31.36
C TYR A 9 10.81 0.14 30.26
N PRO A 10 10.61 0.96 29.21
CA PRO A 10 9.75 0.60 28.10
C PRO A 10 10.28 -0.66 27.40
N GLY A 11 9.53 -1.75 27.51
CA GLY A 11 9.89 -3.07 26.95
C GLY A 11 9.44 -4.27 27.78
N GLN A 12 9.07 -4.08 29.05
CA GLN A 12 8.51 -5.18 29.87
C GLN A 12 7.03 -5.42 29.57
N GLN A 13 6.72 -6.65 29.14
CA GLN A 13 5.37 -7.19 28.98
C GLN A 13 4.64 -7.14 30.33
N GLY A 14 3.81 -6.12 30.52
CA GLY A 14 3.11 -5.88 31.79
C GLY A 14 2.77 -4.42 32.08
N TYR A 15 3.17 -3.46 31.23
CA TYR A 15 2.76 -2.07 31.37
C TYR A 15 1.25 -1.88 31.12
N PRO A 16 0.43 -1.45 32.11
CA PRO A 16 -1.00 -1.17 31.93
C PRO A 16 -1.27 0.18 31.23
N GLY A 17 -0.41 0.61 30.31
CA GLY A 17 -0.40 2.00 29.85
C GLY A 17 0.24 2.27 28.50
N GLN A 18 0.37 1.27 27.63
CA GLN A 18 0.53 1.61 26.22
C GLN A 18 -0.86 1.81 25.63
N PRO A 19 -1.23 3.02 25.16
CA PRO A 19 -2.24 3.06 24.13
C PRO A 19 -1.63 2.24 22.99
N VAL A 20 -2.10 1.00 22.84
CA VAL A 20 -2.05 0.28 21.56
C VAL A 20 -2.31 1.37 20.56
N LYS A 21 -1.34 1.72 19.69
CA LYS A 21 -1.53 2.77 18.69
C LYS A 21 -2.72 2.32 17.88
N GLN A 22 -3.89 2.77 18.33
CA GLN A 22 -5.17 2.24 17.98
C GLN A 22 -5.25 2.54 16.52
N HIS A 23 -5.23 1.48 15.73
CA HIS A 23 -5.22 1.47 14.28
C HIS A 23 -6.04 2.68 13.84
N LYS A 24 -5.35 3.78 13.50
CA LYS A 24 -6.03 5.03 13.19
C LYS A 24 -6.93 4.62 12.03
N PRO A 25 -8.26 4.80 12.10
CA PRO A 25 -9.15 4.30 11.06
C PRO A 25 -8.54 4.78 9.75
N THR A 26 -8.03 3.82 8.96
CA THR A 26 -7.31 4.13 7.72
C THR A 26 -8.28 5.01 6.94
N SER A 27 -7.89 6.25 6.68
CA SER A 27 -8.79 7.21 6.03
C SER A 27 -9.31 6.54 4.77
N GLY A 28 -10.59 6.73 4.41
CA GLY A 28 -11.14 6.12 3.19
C GLY A 28 -10.28 6.40 1.96
N TRP A 29 -9.62 7.56 1.94
CA TRP A 29 -8.59 7.96 0.98
C TRP A 29 -7.34 7.07 0.98
N ALA A 30 -6.88 6.62 2.14
CA ALA A 30 -5.74 5.73 2.24
C ALA A 30 -6.05 4.29 1.82
N ILE A 31 -7.26 3.80 2.08
CA ILE A 31 -7.72 2.50 1.54
C ILE A 31 -7.82 2.58 0.02
N PHE A 32 -8.45 3.64 -0.50
CA PHE A 32 -8.61 3.84 -1.93
C PHE A 32 -7.26 4.03 -2.64
N GLY A 33 -6.37 4.86 -2.08
CA GLY A 33 -5.00 5.05 -2.59
C GLY A 33 -4.21 3.74 -2.60
N GLY A 34 -4.30 2.96 -1.51
CA GLY A 34 -3.71 1.63 -1.37
C GLY A 34 -4.15 0.67 -2.47
N MET A 35 -5.45 0.59 -2.70
CA MET A 35 -6.03 -0.25 -3.75
C MET A 35 -5.57 0.20 -5.15
N LEU A 36 -5.60 1.50 -5.43
CA LEU A 36 -5.20 2.05 -6.73
C LEU A 36 -3.72 1.81 -7.04
N PHE A 37 -2.87 1.94 -6.01
CA PHE A 37 -1.45 1.62 -6.11
C PHE A 37 -1.21 0.14 -6.34
N ALA A 38 -1.87 -0.75 -5.59
CA ALA A 38 -1.71 -2.19 -5.76
C ALA A 38 -2.13 -2.64 -7.17
N ILE A 39 -3.24 -2.11 -7.69
CA ILE A 39 -3.68 -2.37 -9.08
C ILE A 39 -2.66 -1.80 -10.07
N GLY A 40 -2.14 -0.59 -9.84
CA GLY A 40 -1.14 0.02 -10.70
C GLY A 40 0.14 -0.80 -10.81
N VAL A 41 0.67 -1.29 -9.68
CA VAL A 41 1.84 -2.19 -9.67
C VAL A 41 1.51 -3.50 -10.38
N LEU A 42 0.34 -4.10 -10.12
CA LEU A 42 -0.07 -5.34 -10.75
C LEU A 42 -0.14 -5.21 -12.27
N CYS A 43 -0.69 -4.11 -12.80
CA CYS A 43 -0.75 -3.85 -14.23
C CYS A 43 0.64 -3.75 -14.87
N ILE A 44 1.60 -3.12 -14.19
CA ILE A 44 2.97 -2.96 -14.72
C ILE A 44 3.74 -4.29 -14.72
N VAL A 45 3.51 -5.16 -13.73
CA VAL A 45 4.24 -6.43 -13.60
C VAL A 45 3.56 -7.55 -14.39
N ALA A 46 2.25 -7.73 -14.24
CA ALA A 46 1.50 -8.81 -14.87
C ALA A 46 1.05 -8.48 -16.31
N GLY A 47 0.89 -7.19 -16.65
CA GLY A 47 0.50 -6.75 -18.00
C GLY A 47 1.47 -7.24 -19.09
N PRO A 48 2.79 -7.02 -18.94
CA PRO A 48 3.77 -7.52 -19.90
C PRO A 48 3.76 -9.04 -20.04
N VAL A 49 3.64 -9.78 -18.92
CA VAL A 49 3.59 -11.25 -18.94
C VAL A 49 2.37 -11.76 -19.71
N TRP A 50 1.22 -11.14 -19.50
CA TRP A 50 -0.02 -11.48 -20.21
C TRP A 50 0.02 -11.14 -21.70
N ILE A 51 0.72 -10.07 -22.07
CA ILE A 51 0.84 -9.64 -23.46
C ILE A 51 1.86 -10.51 -24.20
N MET A 52 2.93 -10.95 -23.54
CA MET A 52 3.90 -11.88 -24.12
C MET A 52 3.31 -13.27 -24.42
N THR A 53 2.27 -13.70 -23.70
CA THR A 53 1.57 -14.97 -23.99
C THR A 53 0.58 -14.86 -25.15
N ARG A 54 0.32 -13.66 -25.68
CA ARG A 54 -0.56 -13.38 -26.83
C ARG A 54 0.28 -12.82 -27.98
N PRO A 55 0.70 -13.65 -28.95
CA PRO A 55 1.59 -13.23 -30.04
C PRO A 55 0.81 -12.49 -31.14
N GLU A 56 0.29 -11.31 -30.84
CA GLU A 56 -0.32 -10.37 -31.80
C GLU A 56 0.59 -9.13 -31.88
N ALA A 57 1.77 -9.28 -32.48
CA ALA A 57 2.94 -8.40 -32.31
C ALA A 57 2.70 -6.89 -32.55
N GLU A 58 1.74 -6.50 -33.41
CA GLU A 58 1.41 -5.09 -33.64
C GLU A 58 0.41 -4.53 -32.61
N GLN A 59 -0.62 -5.31 -32.24
CA GLN A 59 -1.63 -4.87 -31.28
C GLN A 59 -1.09 -4.91 -29.84
N SER A 60 -0.18 -5.85 -29.57
CA SER A 60 0.44 -6.07 -28.26
C SER A 60 1.25 -4.86 -27.78
N THR A 61 1.95 -4.14 -28.66
CA THR A 61 2.79 -2.99 -28.25
C THR A 61 1.93 -1.79 -27.81
N SER A 62 0.90 -1.45 -28.57
CA SER A 62 -0.05 -0.38 -28.21
C SER A 62 -0.81 -0.71 -26.92
N LEU A 63 -1.22 -1.97 -26.76
CA LEU A 63 -1.90 -2.45 -25.57
C LEU A 63 -0.98 -2.42 -24.34
N LEU A 64 0.29 -2.79 -24.50
CA LEU A 64 1.29 -2.77 -23.43
C LEU A 64 1.57 -1.35 -22.96
N ILE A 65 1.72 -0.40 -23.89
CA ILE A 65 1.88 1.02 -23.55
C ILE A 65 0.65 1.54 -22.79
N LYS A 66 -0.57 1.19 -23.22
CA LYS A 66 -1.80 1.59 -22.52
C LYS A 66 -1.88 1.01 -21.11
N VAL A 67 -1.53 -0.26 -20.92
CA VAL A 67 -1.55 -0.92 -19.62
C VAL A 67 -0.49 -0.34 -18.68
N ILE A 68 0.72 -0.07 -19.18
CA ILE A 68 1.78 0.58 -18.39
C ILE A 68 1.39 2.03 -18.05
N ALA A 69 0.85 2.80 -19.01
CA ALA A 69 0.41 4.16 -18.76
C ALA A 69 -0.73 4.22 -17.73
N ALA A 70 -1.73 3.34 -17.85
CA ALA A 70 -2.82 3.23 -16.88
C ALA A 70 -2.30 2.81 -15.49
N GLY A 71 -1.37 1.84 -15.43
CA GLY A 71 -0.73 1.43 -14.19
C GLY A 71 0.08 2.55 -13.55
N GLY A 72 0.86 3.28 -14.34
CA GLY A 72 1.65 4.43 -13.90
C GLY A 72 0.80 5.57 -13.34
N VAL A 73 -0.34 5.87 -13.96
CA VAL A 73 -1.32 6.83 -13.41
C VAL A 73 -1.85 6.36 -12.05
N GLY A 74 -2.13 5.07 -11.90
CA GLY A 74 -2.53 4.46 -10.63
C GLY A 74 -1.47 4.63 -9.53
N LEU A 75 -0.18 4.56 -9.87
CA LEU A 75 0.91 4.84 -8.93
C LEU A 75 1.02 6.32 -8.56
N ILE A 76 1.00 7.20 -9.57
CA ILE A 76 1.15 8.65 -9.40
C ILE A 76 0.01 9.22 -8.55
N ILE A 77 -1.20 8.72 -8.73
CA ILE A 77 -2.38 9.18 -7.99
C ILE A 77 -2.54 8.41 -6.67
N GLY A 78 -2.38 7.09 -6.69
CA GLY A 78 -2.61 6.22 -5.55
C GLY A 78 -1.63 6.43 -4.39
N LEU A 79 -0.34 6.62 -4.70
CA LEU A 79 0.70 6.83 -3.68
C LEU A 79 0.44 8.10 -2.84
N PRO A 80 0.28 9.33 -3.40
CA PRO A 80 0.01 10.51 -2.59
C PRO A 80 -1.36 10.48 -1.91
N LEU A 81 -2.35 9.79 -2.49
CA LEU A 81 -3.66 9.57 -1.86
C LEU A 81 -3.56 8.79 -0.55
N MET A 82 -2.60 7.87 -0.42
CA MET A 82 -2.36 7.13 0.83
C MET A 82 -1.92 8.01 1.99
N PHE A 83 -1.25 9.13 1.70
CA PHE A 83 -0.74 10.04 2.71
C PHE A 83 -1.68 11.23 2.96
N LYS A 84 -2.77 11.33 2.18
CA LYS A 84 -3.80 12.35 2.35
C LYS A 84 -4.63 12.01 3.61
N ARG A 85 -4.35 12.75 4.68
CA ARG A 85 -5.02 12.63 5.98
C ARG A 85 -6.27 13.49 6.06
#